data_AF-A0A0F9CMG3-F1
#
_entry.id   AF-A0A0F9CMG3-F1
#
_cell.length_a   1.000
_cell.length_b   1.000
_cell.length_c   1.000
_cell.angle_alpha   90.00
_cell.angle_beta   90.00
_cell.angle_gamma   90.00
#
_symmetry.space_group_name_H-M   'P 1'
#
loop_
_entity.id
_entity.type
_entity.pdbx_description
1 polymer ?
#
loop_
_entity_poly.entity_id
_entity_poly.type
_entity_poly.pdbx_seq_one_letter_code
_entity_poly.pdbx_strand_id
1 'polypeptide(L)'
;VVYKMVTVPRVYSGIPKYDTGWINRNLWGNKHLGSSLTKNLDSNVTHNLNTPLSDLMVKLLVSPTGVDGDSFELIVGADDGWGVTVYYVDANNILVQTGVSGIIYINATGGSAGIDTEDWYYKIKVWKLG
;
A
#
# COMPACT_ATOMS: atom_id res chain seq x y z
N VAL A 1 11.06 -46.53 2.06
CA VAL A 1 11.58 -45.27 1.47
C VAL A 1 11.13 -44.13 2.36
N VAL A 2 12.06 -43.41 2.99
CA VAL A 2 11.74 -42.26 3.86
C VAL A 2 11.77 -41.01 2.98
N TYR A 3 10.62 -40.37 2.80
CA TYR A 3 10.55 -39.09 2.08
C TYR A 3 11.04 -37.99 3.02
N LYS A 4 12.22 -37.43 2.72
CA LYS A 4 12.73 -36.26 3.42
C LYS A 4 11.98 -35.04 2.86
N MET A 5 11.08 -34.47 3.65
CA MET A 5 10.50 -33.16 3.35
C MET A 5 11.63 -32.14 3.35
N VAL A 6 12.01 -31.66 2.15
CA VAL A 6 12.95 -30.55 2.01
C VAL A 6 12.15 -29.28 2.18
N THR A 7 12.20 -28.68 3.36
CA THR A 7 11.74 -27.30 3.56
C THR A 7 12.69 -26.39 2.81
N VAL A 8 12.30 -25.95 1.61
CA VAL A 8 13.03 -24.90 0.89
C VAL A 8 12.75 -23.59 1.62
N PRO A 9 13.76 -22.91 2.21
CA PRO A 9 13.55 -21.60 2.78
C PRO A 9 13.14 -20.67 1.63
N ARG A 10 11.95 -20.10 1.69
CA ARG A 10 11.52 -19.09 0.72
C ARG A 10 12.28 -17.81 1.02
N VAL A 11 13.46 -17.67 0.43
CA VAL A 11 14.29 -16.47 0.56
C VAL A 11 13.67 -15.37 -0.30
N TYR A 12 12.84 -14.52 0.31
CA TYR A 12 12.39 -13.26 -0.32
C TYR A 12 13.52 -12.21 -0.43
N SER A 13 14.79 -12.57 -0.12
CA SER A 13 15.90 -11.62 0.01
C SER A 13 16.57 -11.21 -1.30
N GLY A 14 16.02 -11.57 -2.45
CA GLY A 14 16.59 -11.24 -3.77
C GLY A 14 15.70 -10.38 -4.67
N ILE A 15 14.44 -10.16 -4.31
CA ILE A 15 13.50 -9.41 -5.16
C ILE A 15 13.68 -7.91 -4.90
N PRO A 16 14.01 -7.09 -5.93
CA PRO A 16 14.05 -5.64 -5.79
C PRO A 16 12.73 -5.11 -5.24
N LYS A 17 12.81 -4.29 -4.19
CA LYS A 17 11.64 -3.79 -3.47
C LYS A 17 11.86 -2.37 -2.95
N TYR A 18 10.75 -1.69 -2.71
CA TYR A 18 10.68 -0.37 -2.11
C TYR A 18 9.64 -0.37 -0.99
N ASP A 19 9.88 0.44 0.06
CA ASP A 19 9.01 0.61 1.21
C ASP A 19 9.05 2.09 1.61
N THR A 20 7.88 2.73 1.73
CA THR A 20 7.78 4.13 2.15
C THR A 20 8.07 4.35 3.63
N GLY A 21 8.07 3.30 4.45
CA GLY A 21 7.86 3.40 5.89
C GLY A 21 6.41 3.76 6.22
N TRP A 22 6.12 3.97 7.51
CA TRP A 22 4.82 4.43 7.97
C TRP A 22 4.74 5.96 7.88
N ILE A 23 3.75 6.46 7.14
CA ILE A 23 3.50 7.89 6.94
C ILE A 23 2.15 8.22 7.54
N ASN A 24 2.12 9.21 8.43
CA ASN A 24 0.91 9.66 9.11
C ASN A 24 0.04 10.54 8.21
N ARG A 25 -1.28 10.39 8.31
CA ARG A 25 -2.27 11.16 7.57
C ARG A 25 -3.59 11.20 8.34
N ASN A 26 -4.25 12.36 8.32
CA ASN A 26 -5.57 12.53 8.92
C ASN A 26 -6.62 13.12 7.97
N LEU A 27 -6.26 13.25 6.69
CA LEU A 27 -7.15 13.63 5.61
C LEU A 27 -6.95 12.65 4.47
N TRP A 28 -7.96 11.82 4.22
CA TRP A 28 -7.86 10.70 3.28
C TRP A 28 -8.64 10.93 1.98
N GLY A 29 -9.64 11.82 1.97
CA GLY A 29 -10.42 12.12 0.77
C GLY A 29 -9.64 12.87 -0.31
N ASN A 30 -9.67 12.34 -1.54
CA ASN A 30 -9.02 12.87 -2.75
C ASN A 30 -7.54 13.20 -2.54
N LYS A 31 -6.73 12.18 -2.24
CA LYS A 31 -5.30 12.31 -1.90
C LYS A 31 -4.41 11.43 -2.74
N HIS A 32 -3.21 11.93 -2.98
CA HIS A 32 -2.13 11.20 -3.61
C HIS A 32 -1.20 10.66 -2.51
N LEU A 33 -1.36 9.40 -2.14
CA LEU A 33 -0.47 8.72 -1.20
C LEU A 33 0.88 8.47 -1.90
N GLY A 34 1.98 8.75 -1.20
CA GLY A 34 3.30 8.77 -1.84
C GLY A 34 4.46 8.55 -0.88
N SER A 35 5.64 8.99 -1.31
CA SER A 35 6.89 8.79 -0.58
C SER A 35 7.24 9.92 0.41
N SER A 36 6.46 11.00 0.44
CA SER A 36 6.74 12.12 1.35
C SER A 36 6.40 11.76 2.80
N LEU A 37 7.38 11.90 3.69
CA LEU A 37 7.20 11.69 5.14
C LEU A 37 6.46 12.85 5.83
N THR A 38 6.22 13.95 5.12
CA THR A 38 5.46 15.09 5.63
C THR A 38 3.98 14.75 5.69
N LYS A 39 3.37 14.84 6.88
CA LYS A 39 1.95 14.59 7.10
C LYS A 39 1.08 15.39 6.12
N ASN A 40 0.09 14.72 5.53
CA ASN A 40 -0.88 15.29 4.57
C ASN A 40 -0.29 15.92 3.30
N LEU A 41 0.99 15.68 3.00
CA LEU A 41 1.57 16.12 1.74
C LEU A 41 1.35 15.05 0.67
N ASP A 42 0.78 15.49 -0.43
CA ASP A 42 0.53 14.64 -1.59
C ASP A 42 1.82 14.49 -2.41
N SER A 43 2.10 13.26 -2.82
CA SER A 43 3.28 12.93 -3.63
C SER A 43 3.05 11.63 -4.40
N ASN A 44 3.84 11.41 -5.45
CA ASN A 44 3.94 10.09 -6.06
C ASN A 44 4.76 9.17 -5.15
N VAL A 45 4.62 7.87 -5.35
CA VAL A 45 5.54 6.87 -4.80
C VAL A 45 6.73 6.76 -5.74
N THR A 46 7.90 7.21 -5.30
CA THR A 46 9.16 7.08 -6.04
C THR A 46 9.89 5.81 -5.61
N HIS A 47 9.68 4.72 -6.36
CA HIS A 47 10.16 3.39 -6.00
C HIS A 47 11.53 3.02 -6.62
N ASN A 48 11.96 3.72 -7.67
CA ASN A 48 13.27 3.53 -8.32
C ASN A 48 13.57 2.08 -8.79
N LEU A 49 12.55 1.34 -9.20
CA LEU A 49 12.71 -0.04 -9.67
C LEU A 49 12.87 -0.14 -11.20
N ASN A 50 12.79 0.97 -11.92
CA ASN A 50 12.90 1.07 -13.38
C ASN A 50 12.09 -0.03 -14.11
N THR A 51 10.80 -0.13 -13.78
CA THR A 51 9.94 -1.26 -14.15
C THR A 51 8.51 -0.75 -14.38
N PRO A 52 7.82 -1.18 -15.45
CA PRO A 52 6.43 -0.76 -15.71
C PRO A 52 5.47 -1.35 -14.66
N LEU A 53 4.30 -0.73 -14.51
CA LEU A 53 3.31 -1.13 -13.49
C LEU A 53 2.86 -2.60 -13.62
N SER A 54 2.83 -3.18 -14.83
CA SER A 54 2.48 -4.59 -15.07
C SER A 54 3.39 -5.58 -14.34
N ASP A 55 4.63 -5.16 -14.08
CA ASP A 55 5.68 -6.01 -13.53
C ASP A 55 5.95 -5.62 -12.06
N LEU A 56 5.04 -4.85 -11.45
CA LEU A 56 5.09 -4.43 -10.06
C LEU A 56 3.94 -5.07 -9.28
N MET A 57 4.26 -5.58 -8.08
CA MET A 57 3.27 -5.81 -7.04
C MET A 57 3.27 -4.62 -6.10
N VAL A 58 2.13 -3.97 -5.95
CA VAL A 58 1.94 -2.82 -5.06
C VAL A 58 0.99 -3.24 -3.95
N LYS A 59 1.41 -3.06 -2.69
CA LYS A 59 0.56 -3.24 -1.52
C LYS A 59 0.47 -1.94 -0.74
N LEU A 60 -0.74 -1.55 -0.40
CA LEU A 60 -1.03 -0.47 0.52
C LEU A 60 -1.47 -1.06 1.85
N LEU A 61 -0.74 -0.74 2.92
CA LEU A 61 -1.06 -1.13 4.28
C LEU A 61 -1.49 0.11 5.06
N VAL A 62 -2.43 -0.07 5.99
CA VAL A 62 -2.87 0.96 6.93
C VAL A 62 -2.72 0.45 8.35
N SER A 63 -2.37 1.34 9.28
CA SER A 63 -2.21 1.04 10.71
C SER A 63 -2.72 2.23 11.55
N PRO A 64 -3.54 2.00 12.58
CA PRO A 64 -3.93 3.05 13.51
C PRO A 64 -2.76 3.70 14.25
N THR A 65 -1.71 2.93 14.59
CA THR A 65 -0.58 3.43 15.41
C THR A 65 0.76 3.54 14.68
N GLY A 66 0.81 3.22 13.40
CA GLY A 66 2.03 3.28 12.60
C GLY A 66 3.02 2.16 12.91
N VAL A 67 2.52 0.97 13.26
CA VAL A 67 3.34 -0.23 13.47
C VAL A 67 2.76 -1.40 12.67
N ASP A 68 3.59 -2.43 12.42
CA ASP A 68 3.12 -3.57 11.61
C ASP A 68 2.10 -4.45 12.38
N GLY A 69 2.15 -4.45 13.72
CA GLY A 69 1.35 -5.35 14.57
C GLY A 69 -0.15 -5.08 14.60
N ASP A 70 -0.60 -3.89 14.22
CA ASP A 70 -2.01 -3.49 14.11
C ASP A 70 -2.38 -3.10 12.67
N SER A 71 -1.51 -3.45 11.71
CA SER A 71 -1.72 -3.10 10.31
C SER A 71 -2.63 -4.09 9.59
N PHE A 72 -3.29 -3.60 8.54
CA PHE A 72 -4.05 -4.39 7.59
C PHE A 72 -3.77 -3.93 6.16
N GLU A 73 -3.88 -4.86 5.21
CA GLU A 73 -3.72 -4.57 3.78
C GLU A 73 -5.05 -4.09 3.20
N LEU A 74 -5.00 -2.98 2.47
CA LEU A 74 -6.12 -2.51 1.68
C LEU A 74 -6.14 -3.27 0.35
N ILE A 75 -7.29 -3.84 0.03
CA ILE A 75 -7.54 -4.41 -1.29
C ILE A 75 -7.89 -3.25 -2.22
N VAL A 76 -7.07 -3.03 -3.24
CA VAL A 76 -7.24 -1.96 -4.22
C VAL A 76 -8.54 -2.17 -4.99
N GLY A 77 -9.41 -1.16 -4.96
CA GLY A 77 -10.74 -1.16 -5.55
C GLY A 77 -11.42 0.18 -5.25
N ALA A 78 -12.38 0.57 -6.07
CA ALA A 78 -13.12 1.81 -5.90
C ALA A 78 -14.63 1.55 -5.97
N ASP A 79 -15.39 2.20 -5.09
CA ASP A 79 -16.85 2.17 -5.06
C ASP A 79 -17.39 3.52 -4.57
N ASP A 80 -18.32 4.12 -5.30
CA ASP A 80 -19.02 5.38 -4.98
C ASP A 80 -18.16 6.46 -4.28
N GLY A 81 -17.00 6.78 -4.86
CA GLY A 81 -16.10 7.80 -4.31
C GLY A 81 -15.22 7.36 -3.15
N TRP A 82 -15.29 6.09 -2.72
CA TRP A 82 -14.38 5.44 -1.79
C TRP A 82 -13.38 4.55 -2.50
N GLY A 83 -12.24 4.32 -1.86
CA GLY A 83 -11.30 3.29 -2.24
C GLY A 83 -9.96 3.84 -2.70
N VAL A 84 -9.20 3.01 -3.42
CA VAL A 84 -7.86 3.32 -3.88
C VAL A 84 -7.64 2.78 -5.28
N THR A 85 -6.93 3.54 -6.11
CA THR A 85 -6.45 3.11 -7.42
C THR A 85 -4.97 3.43 -7.57
N VAL A 86 -4.22 2.53 -8.22
CA VAL A 86 -2.81 2.72 -8.55
C VAL A 86 -2.67 3.05 -10.04
N TYR A 87 -2.02 4.16 -10.37
CA TYR A 87 -1.74 4.59 -11.73
C TYR A 87 -0.25 4.58 -12.01
N TYR A 88 0.11 4.21 -13.24
CA TYR A 88 1.46 4.38 -13.76
C TYR A 88 1.73 5.87 -14.02
N VAL A 89 2.90 6.36 -13.61
CA VAL A 89 3.40 7.70 -13.97
C VAL A 89 4.60 7.55 -14.91
N ASP A 90 5.63 6.85 -14.45
CA ASP A 90 6.80 6.46 -15.23
C ASP A 90 7.45 5.20 -14.63
N ALA A 91 8.58 4.73 -15.17
CA ALA A 91 9.23 3.49 -14.75
C ALA A 91 9.74 3.49 -13.30
N ASN A 92 9.82 4.66 -12.65
CA ASN A 92 10.27 4.82 -11.27
C ASN A 92 9.20 5.39 -10.34
N ASN A 93 8.04 5.77 -10.88
CA ASN A 93 6.99 6.45 -10.14
C ASN A 93 5.60 5.86 -10.41
N ILE A 94 4.84 5.70 -9.34
CA ILE A 94 3.41 5.38 -9.39
C ILE A 94 2.62 6.41 -8.57
N LEU A 95 1.37 6.62 -8.95
CA LEU A 95 0.40 7.41 -8.21
C LEU A 95 -0.54 6.45 -7.47
N VAL A 96 -0.70 6.64 -6.16
CA VAL A 96 -1.71 5.93 -5.37
C VAL A 96 -2.78 6.94 -4.96
N GLN A 97 -3.91 6.89 -5.65
CA GLN A 97 -5.01 7.84 -5.50
C GLN A 97 -6.09 7.26 -4.58
N THR A 98 -6.51 8.02 -3.57
CA THR A 98 -7.72 7.69 -2.79
C THR A 98 -8.98 8.29 -3.41
N GLY A 99 -10.13 7.68 -3.13
CA GLY A 99 -11.43 8.21 -3.50
C GLY A 99 -11.73 9.57 -2.85
N VAL A 100 -12.67 10.32 -3.42
CA VAL A 100 -13.09 11.64 -2.90
C VAL A 100 -13.56 11.59 -1.44
N SER A 101 -14.21 10.49 -1.05
CA SER A 101 -14.72 10.25 0.29
C SER A 101 -13.68 9.62 1.23
N GLY A 102 -12.57 9.10 0.69
CA GLY A 102 -11.54 8.39 1.44
C GLY A 102 -11.44 6.93 1.01
N ILE A 103 -11.22 6.03 1.98
CA ILE A 103 -11.01 4.59 1.73
C ILE A 103 -12.08 3.78 2.47
N ILE A 104 -12.65 2.76 1.83
CA ILE A 104 -13.54 1.80 2.49
C ILE A 104 -12.80 0.48 2.69
N TYR A 105 -13.00 -0.16 3.85
CA TYR A 105 -12.45 -1.47 4.16
C TYR A 105 -13.45 -2.31 4.97
N ILE A 106 -13.22 -3.62 5.01
CA ILE A 106 -14.01 -4.54 5.85
C ILE A 106 -13.30 -4.72 7.19
N ASN A 107 -13.99 -4.38 8.28
CA ASN A 107 -13.45 -4.49 9.63
C ASN A 107 -13.50 -5.95 10.15
N ALA A 108 -12.92 -6.18 11.34
CA ALA A 108 -12.84 -7.52 11.94
C ALA A 108 -14.20 -8.18 12.26
N THR A 109 -15.28 -7.40 12.26
CA THR A 109 -16.66 -7.90 12.46
C THR A 109 -17.38 -8.20 11.15
N GLY A 110 -16.71 -8.00 10.00
CA GLY A 110 -17.28 -8.20 8.67
C GLY A 110 -18.10 -7.02 8.14
N GLY A 111 -18.15 -5.89 8.84
CA GLY A 111 -18.84 -4.69 8.41
C GLY A 111 -17.94 -3.75 7.59
N SER A 112 -18.54 -2.94 6.73
CA SER A 112 -17.83 -1.87 6.02
C SER A 112 -17.55 -0.70 6.95
N ALA A 113 -16.32 -0.18 6.90
CA ALA A 113 -15.89 1.02 7.61
C ALA A 113 -15.14 1.96 6.66
N GLY A 114 -15.31 3.26 6.86
CA GLY A 114 -14.58 4.30 6.15
C GLY A 114 -13.26 4.65 6.85
N ILE A 115 -12.34 5.21 6.09
CA ILE A 115 -11.17 5.95 6.55
C ILE A 115 -11.19 7.28 5.79
N ASP A 116 -11.55 8.36 6.48
CA ASP A 116 -11.73 9.70 5.92
C ASP A 116 -10.94 10.78 6.69
N THR A 117 -11.04 10.76 8.02
CA THR A 117 -10.59 11.79 8.96
C THR A 117 -9.76 11.22 10.12
N GLU A 118 -9.58 9.90 10.16
CA GLU A 118 -8.79 9.21 11.16
C GLU A 118 -7.32 9.57 11.05
N ASP A 119 -6.70 9.89 12.19
CA ASP A 119 -5.26 10.16 12.28
C ASP A 119 -4.45 8.86 12.31
N TRP A 120 -4.41 8.18 11.18
CA TRP A 120 -3.79 6.86 10.99
C TRP A 120 -2.54 6.95 10.12
N TYR A 121 -1.92 5.81 9.87
CA TYR A 121 -0.70 5.69 9.09
C TYR A 121 -0.93 4.79 7.89
N TYR A 122 -0.26 5.10 6.80
CA TYR A 122 -0.17 4.21 5.64
C TYR A 122 1.27 3.83 5.34
N LYS A 123 1.45 2.69 4.66
CA LYS A 123 2.72 2.21 4.14
C LYS A 123 2.49 1.61 2.77
N ILE A 124 3.28 2.00 1.78
CA ILE A 124 3.23 1.43 0.44
C ILE A 124 4.50 0.59 0.25
N LYS A 125 4.29 -0.68 -0.10
CA LYS A 125 5.36 -1.59 -0.48
C LYS A 125 5.23 -1.94 -1.95
N VAL A 126 6.35 -1.89 -2.67
CA VAL A 126 6.44 -2.20 -4.09
C VAL A 126 7.48 -3.29 -4.29
N TRP A 127 7.15 -4.34 -5.04
CA TRP A 127 8.09 -5.39 -5.43
C TRP A 127 8.10 -5.56 -6.94
N LYS A 128 9.28 -5.77 -7.52
CA LYS A 128 9.41 -6.19 -8.92
C LYS A 128 9.07 -7.67 -9.06
N LEU A 129 8.18 -8.04 -9.98
CA LEU A 129 7.67 -9.40 -10.11
C LEU A 129 8.54 -10.35 -10.95
N GLY A 130 9.52 -9.81 -11.69
CA GLY A 130 10.51 -10.59 -12.45
C GLY A 130 10.12 -10.82 -13.90
#